data_AF-A0A292QYG7-F1
#
_entry.id   AF-A0A292QYG7-F1
#
_cell.length_a   1.000
_cell.length_b   1.000
_cell.length_c   1.000
_cell.angle_alpha   90.00
_cell.angle_beta   90.00
_cell.angle_gamma   90.00
#
_symmetry.space_group_name_H-M   'P 1'
#
loop_
_entity.id
_entity.type
_entity.pdbx_description
1 polymer ?
#
loop_
_entity_poly.entity_id
_entity_poly.type
_entity_poly.pdbx_seq_one_letter_code
_entity_poly.pdbx_strand_id
1 'polypeptide(L)' 'MGKVGLNITSKEFKQLRKWSENIYNTAVVIDYFVANQPEIEECYNLAPVVKHLRNNADVLNAFFIDHEKDVEI' A
#
# COMPACT_ATOMS: atom_id res chain seq x y z
N MET A 1 -6.25 -20.17 21.06
CA MET A 1 -4.89 -19.79 20.62
C MET A 1 -4.75 -18.30 20.88
N GLY A 2 -3.79 -17.90 21.71
CA GLY A 2 -3.65 -16.50 22.14
C GLY A 2 -3.44 -15.58 20.94
N LYS A 3 -4.10 -14.41 20.93
CA LYS A 3 -3.75 -13.32 20.03
C LYS A 3 -2.28 -12.99 20.28
N VAL A 4 -1.39 -13.46 19.42
CA VAL A 4 -0.05 -12.88 19.30
C VAL A 4 -0.29 -11.54 18.64
N GLY A 5 -0.67 -10.53 19.43
CA GLY A 5 -0.73 -9.17 18.96
C GLY A 5 0.64 -8.81 18.41
N LEU A 6 0.67 -8.11 17.28
CA LEU A 6 1.90 -7.48 16.81
C LEU A 6 2.44 -6.64 17.97
N ASN A 7 3.69 -6.87 18.37
CA ASN A 7 4.33 -6.14 19.46
C ASN A 7 4.78 -4.75 18.97
N ILE A 8 3.82 -3.98 18.47
CA ILE A 8 4.00 -2.64 17.90
C ILE A 8 3.25 -1.64 18.76
N THR A 9 3.92 -0.57 19.12
CA THR A 9 3.32 0.55 19.84
C THR A 9 2.36 1.33 18.94
N SER A 10 1.41 2.06 19.52
CA SER A 10 0.51 2.93 18.75
C SER A 10 1.26 3.97 17.92
N LYS A 11 2.43 4.43 18.40
CA LYS A 11 3.30 5.34 17.66
C LYS A 11 3.89 4.68 16.41
N GLU A 12 4.42 3.47 16.54
CA GLU A 12 4.96 2.70 15.41
C GLU A 12 3.86 2.36 14.42
N PHE A 13 2.67 1.98 14.89
CA PHE A 13 1.53 1.72 14.03
C PHE A 13 1.13 2.96 13.20
N LYS A 14 1.02 4.14 13.83
CA LYS A 14 0.73 5.40 13.11
C LYS A 14 1.80 5.74 12.07
N GLN A 15 3.07 5.45 12.37
CA GLN A 15 4.17 5.63 11.44
C GLN A 15 4.09 4.66 10.25
N LEU A 16 3.84 3.37 10.52
CA LEU A 16 3.67 2.34 9.49
C LEU A 16 2.46 2.65 8.58
N ARG A 17 1.34 3.09 9.16
CA ARG A 17 0.16 3.56 8.39
C ARG A 17 0.54 4.67 7.42
N LYS A 18 1.26 5.69 7.90
CA LYS A 18 1.70 6.80 7.04
C LYS A 18 2.61 6.34 5.90
N TRP A 19 3.50 5.38 6.16
CA TRP A 19 4.32 4.79 5.11
C TRP A 19 3.49 3.98 4.11
N SER A 20 2.53 3.19 4.59
CA SER A 20 1.59 2.45 3.74
C SER A 20 0.80 3.38 2.84
N GLU A 21 0.26 4.47 3.38
CA GLU A 21 -0.48 5.49 2.62
C GLU A 21 0.40 6.13 1.52
N ASN A 22 1.64 6.47 1.84
CA ASN A 22 2.59 7.02 0.86
C ASN A 22 2.92 6.00 -0.25
N ILE A 23 3.10 4.73 0.09
CA ILE A 23 3.36 3.66 -0.88
C ILE A 23 2.14 3.46 -1.79
N TYR A 24 0.94 3.39 -1.22
CA TYR A 24 -0.31 3.31 -1.96
C TYR A 24 -0.46 4.47 -2.95
N ASN A 25 -0.33 5.71 -2.48
CA ASN A 25 -0.47 6.89 -3.33
C ASN A 25 0.57 6.91 -4.46
N THR A 26 1.81 6.52 -4.16
CA THR A 26 2.87 6.41 -5.17
C THR A 26 2.54 5.35 -6.20
N ALA A 27 2.13 4.15 -5.78
CA ALA A 27 1.78 3.05 -6.66
C ALA A 27 0.59 3.40 -7.56
N VAL A 28 -0.43 4.09 -7.03
CA VAL A 28 -1.60 4.56 -7.79
C VAL A 28 -1.19 5.52 -8.91
N VAL A 29 -0.33 6.50 -8.61
CA VAL A 29 0.11 7.49 -9.61
C VAL A 29 0.95 6.83 -10.69
N ILE A 30 1.89 5.96 -10.31
CA ILE A 30 2.73 5.25 -11.29
C ILE A 30 1.87 4.31 -12.14
N ASP A 31 0.97 3.54 -11.54
CA ASP A 31 0.07 2.61 -12.25
C ASP A 31 -0.76 3.36 -13.28
N TYR A 32 -1.35 4.49 -12.89
CA TYR A 32 -2.07 5.36 -13.80
C TYR A 32 -1.16 5.86 -14.93
N PHE A 33 0.05 6.35 -14.62
CA PHE A 33 0.95 6.88 -15.65
C PHE A 33 1.34 5.82 -16.69
N VAL A 34 1.80 4.64 -16.24
CA VAL A 34 2.30 3.60 -17.15
C VAL A 34 1.19 2.91 -17.93
N ALA A 35 0.00 2.76 -17.35
CA ALA A 35 -1.15 2.15 -18.03
C ALA A 35 -1.74 3.03 -19.15
N ASN A 36 -1.52 4.35 -19.09
CA ASN A 36 -2.04 5.31 -20.06
C ASN A 36 -1.05 5.65 -21.20
N GLN A 37 0.15 5.08 -21.21
CA GLN A 37 1.16 5.26 -22.27
C GLN A 37 1.63 3.91 -22.85
N PRO A 38 0.73 3.06 -23.34
CA PRO A 38 1.09 1.72 -23.84
C PRO A 38 1.98 1.75 -25.09
N GLU A 39 2.10 2.88 -25.77
CA GLU A 39 2.97 3.09 -26.92
C GLU A 39 4.46 3.15 -26.56
N ILE A 40 4.79 3.45 -25.29
CA ILE A 40 6.17 3.42 -24.79
C ILE A 40 6.44 2.00 -24.28
N GLU A 41 7.39 1.30 -24.90
CA GLU A 41 7.69 -0.11 -24.59
C GLU A 41 7.99 -0.33 -23.10
N GLU A 42 8.74 0.58 -22.47
CA GLU A 42 9.03 0.54 -21.04
C GLU A 42 7.76 0.68 -20.20
N CYS A 43 6.82 1.54 -20.59
CA CYS A 43 5.55 1.70 -19.89
C CYS A 43 4.66 0.47 -20.06
N TYR A 44 4.58 -0.09 -21.28
CA TYR A 44 3.86 -1.34 -21.55
C TYR A 44 4.39 -2.49 -20.69
N ASN A 45 5.72 -2.64 -20.62
CA ASN A 45 6.36 -3.69 -19.84
C ASN A 45 6.25 -3.45 -18.32
N LEU A 46 6.27 -2.20 -17.86
CA LEU A 46 6.13 -1.85 -16.45
C LEU A 46 4.68 -1.96 -15.95
N ALA A 47 3.67 -1.71 -16.79
CA ALA A 47 2.26 -1.74 -16.40
C ALA A 47 1.85 -2.99 -15.59
N PRO A 48 2.11 -4.24 -16.02
CA PRO A 48 1.74 -5.41 -15.23
C PRO A 48 2.52 -5.51 -13.90
N VAL A 49 3.77 -5.06 -13.86
CA VAL A 49 4.61 -5.08 -12.65
C VAL A 49 4.10 -4.08 -11.61
N VAL A 50 3.83 -2.85 -12.06
CA VAL A 50 3.29 -1.78 -11.22
C VAL A 50 1.89 -2.11 -10.74
N LYS A 51 1.05 -2.71 -11.58
CA LYS A 51 -0.29 -3.17 -11.18
C LYS A 51 -0.24 -4.20 -10.04
N HIS A 52 0.70 -5.13 -10.09
CA HIS A 52 0.92 -6.08 -8.99
C HIS A 52 1.38 -5.38 -7.71
N LEU A 53 2.30 -4.42 -7.81
CA LEU A 53 2.73 -3.60 -6.68
C LEU A 53 1.56 -2.81 -6.07
N ARG A 54 0.73 -2.18 -6.91
CA ARG A 54 -0.46 -1.44 -6.49
C ARG A 54 -1.42 -2.33 -5.72
N ASN A 55 -1.74 -3.53 -6.22
CA ASN A 55 -2.62 -4.45 -5.52
C ASN A 55 -2.12 -4.79 -4.10
N ASN A 56 -0.80 -4.99 -3.93
CA ASN A 56 -0.21 -5.23 -2.62
C ASN A 56 -0.29 -3.99 -1.71
N ALA A 57 -0.10 -2.80 -2.28
CA ALA A 57 -0.22 -1.54 -1.56
C ALA A 57 -1.67 -1.26 -1.12
N ASP A 58 -2.65 -1.59 -1.97
CA ASP A 58 -4.09 -1.48 -1.66
C ASP A 58 -4.44 -2.35 -0.45
N VAL A 59 -3.99 -3.61 -0.44
CA VAL A 59 -4.23 -4.53 0.69
C VAL A 59 -3.58 -4.03 1.98
N LEU A 60 -2.33 -3.56 1.92
CA LEU A 60 -1.62 -3.05 3.09
C LEU A 60 -2.30 -1.78 3.63
N ASN A 61 -2.70 -0.87 2.74
CA ASN A 61 -3.35 0.38 3.13
C ASN A 61 -4.74 0.11 3.74
N ALA A 62 -5.52 -0.79 3.14
CA ALA A 62 -6.79 -1.24 3.68
C ALA A 62 -6.62 -1.86 5.08
N PHE A 63 -5.61 -2.71 5.28
CA PHE A 63 -5.30 -3.28 6.59
C PHE A 63 -5.12 -2.20 7.66
N PHE A 64 -4.33 -1.16 7.39
CA PHE A 64 -4.12 -0.07 8.36
C PHE A 64 -5.36 0.78 8.60
N ILE A 65 -6.21 0.98 7.59
CA ILE A 65 -7.49 1.69 7.73
C ILE A 65 -8.44 0.90 8.63
N ASP A 66 -8.57 -0.40 8.41
CA ASP A 66 -9.50 -1.26 9.15
C ASP A 66 -9.12 -1.39 10.62
N HIS A 67 -7.83 -1.41 10.93
CA HIS A 67 -7.31 -1.58 12.30
C HIS A 67 -6.97 -0.25 12.99
N GLU A 68 -7.27 0.90 12.39
CA GLU A 68 -6.96 2.22 12.98
C GLU A 68 -7.62 2.39 14.36
N LYS A 69 -8.85 1.88 14.52
CA LYS A 69 -9.62 1.97 15.77
C LYS A 69 -9.14 1.01 16.86
N ASP A 70 -8.47 -0.07 16.49
CA ASP A 70 -7.99 -1.10 17.43
C ASP A 70 -6.73 -0.66 18.21
N VAL A 71 -6.12 0.45 17.78
CA VAL A 71 -4.84 0.97 18.29
C VAL A 71 -5.03 2.20 19.20
N GLU A 72 -6.24 2.78 19.22
CA GLU A 72 -6.59 3.96 20.02
C GLU A 72 -7.23 3.63 21.39
N ILE A 73 -7.23 2.34 21.80
CA ILE A 73 -7.77 1.86 23.08
C ILE A 73 -6.66 1.69 24.12
#